data_AF-A0A0N5AV66-F1
#
_entry.id   AF-A0A0N5AV66-F1
#
_cell.length_a   1.000
_cell.length_b   1.000
_cell.length_c   1.000
_cell.angle_alpha   90.00
_cell.angle_beta   90.00
_cell.angle_gamma   90.00
#
_symmetry.space_group_name_H-M   'P 1'
#
loop_
_entity.id
_entity.type
_entity.pdbx_description
1 polymer ?
#
loop_
_entity_poly.entity_id
_entity_poly.type
_entity_poly.pdbx_seq_one_letter_code
_entity_poly.pdbx_strand_id
1 'polypeptide(L)'
;MAEKLEILNPDGLNADPTNLTVVLHEEDHTIGNSLKHIICQMPDVEFCGYNVPHPLEDKIVMRVQTNNDVSAIKVFTEALGQLQSVFASIRDKFTSAHEDYQQEIWFSGMDGTNLDIKVEEDEWEETTVVVELVGVLDTTSTRMAIQSGNCAVRRANTETPLIQIGNSIYAGNWSAVVGSDLIFEQKNNQLQFSTASQTRLTAVKALVTVDETVKN
;
A
#
# COMPACT_ATOMS: atom_id res chain seq x y z
N MET A 1 -33.28 -15.85 -7.59
CA MET A 1 -31.98 -15.20 -7.85
C MET A 1 -32.11 -13.83 -7.22
N ALA A 2 -31.27 -13.48 -6.24
CA ALA A 2 -31.32 -12.15 -5.66
C ALA A 2 -30.89 -11.11 -6.71
N GLU A 3 -31.57 -9.97 -6.75
CA GLU A 3 -31.19 -8.87 -7.64
C GLU A 3 -29.91 -8.24 -7.11
N LYS A 4 -28.83 -8.31 -7.90
CA LYS A 4 -27.51 -7.81 -7.49
C LYS A 4 -27.44 -6.27 -7.43
N LEU A 5 -28.35 -5.60 -8.13
CA LEU A 5 -28.44 -4.15 -8.21
C LEU A 5 -29.90 -3.73 -8.07
N GLU A 6 -30.15 -2.78 -7.17
CA GLU A 6 -31.46 -2.22 -6.89
C GLU A 6 -31.41 -0.69 -6.94
N ILE A 7 -32.39 -0.06 -7.61
CA ILE A 7 -32.54 1.40 -7.58
C ILE A 7 -33.42 1.76 -6.39
N LEU A 8 -32.89 2.52 -5.43
CA LEU A 8 -33.56 2.78 -4.15
C LEU A 8 -34.78 3.71 -4.28
N ASN A 9 -34.78 4.61 -5.27
CA ASN A 9 -35.89 5.53 -5.52
C ASN A 9 -36.17 5.67 -7.03
N PRO A 10 -36.88 4.71 -7.65
CA PRO A 10 -37.16 4.75 -9.08
C PRO A 10 -38.08 5.91 -9.48
N ASP A 11 -39.04 6.28 -8.62
CA ASP A 11 -39.94 7.41 -8.87
C ASP A 11 -39.20 8.75 -8.86
N GLY A 12 -38.27 8.92 -7.92
CA GLY A 12 -37.40 10.08 -7.85
C GLY A 12 -36.48 10.22 -9.06
N LEU A 13 -35.92 9.10 -9.53
CA LEU A 13 -35.11 9.06 -10.75
C LEU A 13 -35.93 9.41 -12.01
N ASN A 14 -37.19 8.98 -12.09
CA ASN A 14 -38.08 9.34 -13.20
C ASN A 14 -38.45 10.83 -13.19
N ALA A 15 -38.56 11.43 -12.00
CA ALA A 15 -38.82 12.85 -11.84
C ALA A 15 -37.57 13.71 -12.09
N ASP A 16 -36.40 13.23 -11.66
CA ASP A 16 -35.11 13.87 -11.82
C ASP A 16 -34.05 12.84 -12.31
N PRO A 17 -33.79 12.78 -13.63
CA PRO A 17 -32.86 11.81 -14.20
C PRO A 17 -31.39 12.11 -13.85
N THR A 18 -31.10 13.25 -13.23
CA THR A 18 -29.75 13.66 -12.84
C THR A 18 -29.32 13.09 -11.50
N ASN A 19 -30.24 12.51 -10.71
CA ASN A 19 -29.93 11.89 -9.42
C ASN A 19 -30.19 10.38 -9.44
N LEU A 20 -29.17 9.59 -9.10
CA LEU A 20 -29.27 8.15 -9.00
C LEU A 20 -28.78 7.70 -7.62
N THR A 21 -29.58 6.86 -6.95
CA THR A 21 -29.15 6.11 -5.77
C THR A 21 -29.38 4.63 -6.03
N VAL A 22 -28.30 3.84 -6.01
CA VAL A 22 -28.31 2.40 -6.24
C VAL A 22 -27.76 1.64 -5.04
N VAL A 23 -28.34 0.49 -4.78
CA VAL A 23 -27.83 -0.51 -3.84
C VAL A 23 -27.18 -1.61 -4.64
N LEU A 24 -25.93 -1.92 -4.31
CA LEU A 24 -25.20 -3.06 -4.85
C LEU A 24 -25.12 -4.10 -3.73
N HIS A 25 -25.78 -5.23 -3.94
CA HIS A 25 -25.81 -6.35 -2.98
C HIS A 25 -24.61 -7.26 -3.20
N GLU A 26 -24.12 -7.86 -2.12
CA GLU A 26 -22.94 -8.73 -2.06
C GLU A 26 -21.66 -8.04 -2.57
N GLU A 27 -21.54 -6.74 -2.33
CA GLU A 27 -20.43 -5.90 -2.76
C GLU A 27 -19.96 -5.00 -1.61
N ASP A 28 -18.69 -4.62 -1.63
CA ASP A 28 -18.03 -3.87 -0.55
C ASP A 28 -17.21 -2.66 -1.08
N HIS A 29 -16.27 -2.19 -0.26
CA HIS A 29 -15.40 -1.07 -0.62
C HIS A 29 -14.56 -1.31 -1.88
N THR A 30 -14.33 -2.55 -2.29
CA THR A 30 -13.49 -2.90 -3.44
C THR A 30 -14.08 -2.34 -4.72
N ILE A 31 -15.32 -2.72 -5.08
CA ILE A 31 -16.00 -2.18 -6.25
C ILE A 31 -16.47 -0.74 -6.01
N GLY A 32 -16.89 -0.42 -4.78
CA GLY A 32 -17.40 0.90 -4.43
C GLY A 32 -16.37 2.00 -4.65
N ASN A 33 -15.14 1.82 -4.14
CA ASN A 33 -14.08 2.80 -4.30
C ASN A 33 -13.61 2.91 -5.75
N SER A 34 -13.52 1.77 -6.45
CA SER A 34 -13.09 1.72 -7.86
C SER A 34 -14.07 2.49 -8.77
N LEU A 35 -15.36 2.23 -8.63
CA LEU A 35 -16.40 2.96 -9.37
C LEU A 35 -16.45 4.43 -9.00
N LYS A 36 -16.40 4.75 -7.70
CA LYS A 36 -16.40 6.15 -7.24
C LYS A 36 -15.22 6.93 -7.82
N HIS A 37 -14.03 6.32 -7.92
CA HIS A 37 -12.87 6.97 -8.53
C HIS A 37 -13.12 7.32 -10.00
N ILE A 38 -13.65 6.38 -10.79
CA ILE A 38 -13.93 6.59 -12.22
C ILE A 38 -15.04 7.64 -12.41
N ILE A 39 -16.15 7.51 -11.68
CA ILE A 39 -17.30 8.42 -11.81
C ILE A 39 -16.89 9.85 -11.44
N CYS A 40 -16.09 10.05 -10.38
CA CYS A 40 -15.60 11.38 -10.01
C CYS A 40 -14.67 12.04 -11.06
N GLN A 41 -14.11 11.28 -12.00
CA GLN A 41 -13.29 11.82 -13.09
C GLN A 41 -14.10 12.22 -14.33
N MET A 42 -15.38 11.85 -14.39
CA MET A 42 -16.25 12.19 -15.51
C MET A 42 -16.65 13.67 -15.44
N PRO A 43 -16.58 14.43 -16.56
CA PRO A 43 -16.79 15.88 -16.56
C PRO A 43 -18.24 16.28 -16.21
N ASP A 44 -19.19 15.40 -16.50
CA ASP A 44 -20.62 15.65 -16.28
C ASP A 44 -21.09 15.26 -14.86
N VAL A 45 -20.18 14.89 -13.96
CA VAL A 45 -20.51 14.49 -12.58
C VAL A 45 -20.28 15.65 -11.62
N GLU A 46 -21.31 15.98 -10.85
CA GLU A 46 -21.22 16.95 -9.75
C GLU A 46 -20.80 16.27 -8.45
N PHE A 47 -21.39 15.09 -8.18
CA PHE A 47 -21.16 14.37 -6.95
C PHE A 47 -21.25 12.86 -7.17
N CYS A 48 -20.30 12.14 -6.57
CA CYS A 48 -20.39 10.69 -6.42
C CYS A 48 -19.84 10.27 -5.05
N GLY A 49 -20.59 9.41 -4.36
CA GLY A 49 -20.19 8.85 -3.07
C GLY A 49 -20.85 7.50 -2.85
N TYR A 50 -20.26 6.70 -1.98
CA TYR A 50 -20.86 5.46 -1.52
C TYR A 50 -20.61 5.27 -0.02
N ASN A 51 -21.44 4.45 0.61
CA ASN A 51 -21.26 4.02 1.98
C ASN A 51 -21.70 2.56 2.15
N VAL A 52 -21.07 1.89 3.11
CA VAL A 52 -21.54 0.61 3.65
C VAL A 52 -22.52 0.96 4.78
N PRO A 53 -23.82 0.65 4.68
CA PRO A 53 -24.80 1.01 5.71
C PRO A 53 -24.48 0.38 7.06
N HIS A 54 -24.00 -0.86 7.05
CA HIS A 54 -23.60 -1.59 8.24
C HIS A 54 -22.50 -2.63 7.91
N PRO A 55 -21.42 -2.76 8.70
CA PRO A 55 -20.32 -3.71 8.43
C PRO A 55 -20.69 -5.21 8.43
N LEU A 56 -21.92 -5.56 8.81
CA LEU A 56 -22.45 -6.94 8.85
C LEU A 56 -23.40 -7.21 7.67
N GLU A 57 -23.70 -6.19 6.86
CA GLU A 57 -24.50 -6.32 5.66
C GLU A 57 -23.58 -6.17 4.46
N ASP A 58 -23.47 -7.22 3.65
CA ASP A 58 -22.69 -7.20 2.42
C ASP A 58 -23.45 -6.43 1.35
N LYS A 59 -23.54 -5.11 1.49
CA LYS A 59 -24.08 -4.20 0.48
C LYS A 59 -23.47 -2.82 0.60
N ILE A 60 -23.41 -2.12 -0.52
CA ILE A 60 -23.09 -0.70 -0.57
C ILE A 60 -24.24 0.09 -1.18
N VAL A 61 -24.41 1.33 -0.70
CA VAL A 61 -25.32 2.30 -1.30
C VAL A 61 -24.47 3.36 -1.98
N MET A 62 -24.65 3.53 -3.29
CA MET A 62 -23.92 4.51 -4.10
C MET A 62 -24.89 5.56 -4.61
N ARG A 63 -24.46 6.83 -4.52
CA ARG A 63 -25.18 7.99 -5.02
C ARG A 63 -24.35 8.69 -6.08
N VAL A 64 -24.99 8.99 -7.21
CA VAL A 64 -24.41 9.73 -8.35
C VAL A 64 -25.33 10.89 -8.68
N GLN A 65 -24.75 12.07 -8.83
CA GLN A 65 -25.44 13.29 -9.26
C GLN A 65 -24.65 13.93 -10.39
N THR A 66 -25.34 14.26 -11.47
CA THR A 66 -24.79 14.80 -12.70
C THR A 66 -25.19 16.25 -12.94
N ASN A 67 -24.41 16.95 -13.76
CA ASN A 67 -24.69 18.31 -14.22
C ASN A 67 -25.46 18.31 -15.54
N ASN A 68 -26.05 19.46 -15.91
CA ASN A 68 -26.51 19.80 -17.26
C ASN A 68 -27.50 18.81 -17.91
N ASP A 69 -28.48 18.31 -17.15
CA ASP A 69 -29.53 17.37 -17.62
C ASP A 69 -28.99 16.04 -18.18
N VAL A 70 -27.73 15.67 -17.87
CA VAL A 70 -27.19 14.36 -18.24
C VAL A 70 -27.78 13.29 -17.32
N SER A 71 -28.23 12.17 -17.88
CA SER A 71 -28.77 11.07 -17.07
C SER A 71 -27.69 10.40 -16.22
N ALA A 72 -27.92 10.33 -14.90
CA ALA A 72 -27.02 9.66 -13.97
C ALA A 72 -26.91 8.15 -14.22
N ILE A 73 -27.96 7.50 -14.74
CA ILE A 73 -27.91 6.08 -15.16
C ILE A 73 -26.92 5.90 -16.31
N LYS A 74 -26.91 6.82 -17.28
CA LYS A 74 -26.01 6.74 -18.43
C LYS A 74 -24.56 6.83 -17.96
N VAL A 75 -24.25 7.82 -17.11
CA VAL A 75 -22.93 8.02 -16.50
C VAL A 75 -22.51 6.78 -15.70
N PHE A 76 -23.39 6.24 -14.86
CA PHE A 76 -23.11 5.05 -14.08
C PHE A 76 -22.81 3.82 -14.96
N THR A 77 -23.58 3.63 -16.04
CA THR A 77 -23.38 2.53 -16.99
C THR A 77 -22.07 2.68 -17.76
N GLU A 78 -21.74 3.90 -18.19
CA GLU A 78 -20.47 4.20 -18.84
C GLU A 78 -19.29 3.92 -17.90
N ALA A 79 -19.41 4.28 -16.62
CA ALA A 79 -18.37 4.05 -15.63
C ALA A 79 -18.10 2.56 -15.40
N LEU A 80 -19.14 1.72 -15.39
CA LEU A 80 -18.99 0.26 -15.35
C LEU A 80 -18.21 -0.26 -16.57
N GLY A 81 -18.50 0.24 -17.76
CA GLY A 81 -17.77 -0.11 -18.99
C GLY A 81 -16.30 0.32 -18.95
N GLN A 82 -16.02 1.53 -18.44
CA GLN A 82 -14.65 2.01 -18.25
C GLN A 82 -13.90 1.15 -17.22
N LEU A 83 -14.53 0.79 -16.11
CA LEU A 83 -13.94 -0.08 -15.10
C LEU A 83 -13.55 -1.44 -15.68
N GLN A 84 -14.43 -2.04 -16.49
CA GLN A 84 -14.15 -3.29 -17.19
C GLN A 84 -12.96 -3.16 -18.15
N SER A 85 -12.86 -2.03 -18.88
CA SER A 85 -11.74 -1.76 -19.78
C SER A 85 -10.40 -1.62 -19.03
N VAL A 86 -10.41 -0.96 -17.87
CA VAL A 86 -9.23 -0.85 -16.99
C VAL A 86 -8.76 -2.23 -16.55
N PHE A 87 -9.67 -3.09 -16.08
CA PHE A 87 -9.31 -4.45 -15.67
C PHE A 87 -8.82 -5.31 -16.83
N ALA A 88 -9.39 -5.17 -18.03
CA ALA A 88 -8.88 -5.84 -19.22
C ALA A 88 -7.45 -5.40 -19.53
N SER A 89 -7.16 -4.09 -19.50
CA SER A 89 -5.82 -3.56 -19.77
C SER A 89 -4.78 -4.03 -18.74
N ILE A 90 -5.15 -4.07 -17.45
CA ILE A 90 -4.28 -4.60 -16.39
C ILE A 90 -3.95 -6.07 -16.65
N ARG A 91 -4.97 -6.89 -16.93
CA ARG A 91 -4.79 -8.31 -17.24
C ARG A 91 -3.88 -8.51 -18.44
N ASP A 92 -4.13 -7.79 -19.54
CA ASP A 92 -3.37 -7.98 -20.78
C ASP A 92 -1.89 -7.61 -20.57
N LYS A 93 -1.60 -6.49 -19.89
CA LYS A 93 -0.22 -6.09 -19.55
C LYS A 93 0.45 -7.10 -18.63
N PHE A 94 -0.27 -7.61 -17.63
CA PHE A 94 0.26 -8.61 -16.71
C PHE A 94 0.59 -9.92 -17.44
N THR A 95 -0.33 -10.40 -18.30
CA THR A 95 -0.12 -11.62 -19.10
C THR A 95 1.07 -11.46 -20.04
N SER A 96 1.20 -10.32 -20.73
CA SER A 96 2.37 -10.07 -21.58
C SER A 96 3.68 -10.05 -20.78
N ALA A 97 3.73 -9.33 -19.66
CA ALA A 97 4.93 -9.29 -18.82
C ALA A 97 5.31 -10.67 -18.25
N HIS A 98 4.30 -11.48 -17.89
CA HIS A 98 4.51 -12.85 -17.44
C HIS A 98 5.06 -13.75 -18.56
N GLU A 99 4.53 -13.64 -19.77
CA GLU A 99 5.02 -14.38 -20.94
C GLU A 99 6.47 -14.01 -21.29
N ASP A 100 6.80 -12.71 -21.26
CA ASP A 100 8.16 -12.21 -21.50
C ASP A 100 9.15 -12.80 -20.46
N TYR A 101 8.78 -12.78 -19.17
CA TYR A 101 9.59 -13.36 -18.09
C TYR A 101 9.80 -14.87 -18.25
N GLN A 102 8.76 -15.63 -18.60
CA GLN A 102 8.87 -17.07 -18.82
C GLN A 102 9.78 -17.39 -20.02
N GLN A 103 9.76 -16.58 -21.07
CA GLN A 103 10.68 -16.74 -22.19
C GLN A 103 12.12 -16.44 -21.79
N GLU A 104 12.39 -15.37 -21.05
CA GLU A 104 13.73 -15.04 -20.57
C GLU A 104 14.33 -16.19 -19.72
N ILE A 105 13.53 -16.79 -18.83
CA ILE A 105 13.94 -17.99 -18.07
C ILE A 105 14.23 -19.17 -19.01
N TRP A 106 13.32 -19.45 -19.95
CA TRP A 106 13.46 -20.59 -20.86
C TRP A 106 14.71 -20.48 -21.76
N PHE A 107 15.00 -19.28 -22.28
CA PHE A 107 16.20 -19.04 -23.08
C PHE A 107 17.49 -19.10 -22.24
N SER A 108 17.45 -18.67 -20.98
CA SER A 108 18.60 -18.74 -20.06
C SER A 108 18.97 -20.18 -19.67
N GLY A 109 18.02 -21.13 -19.75
CA GLY A 109 18.26 -22.56 -19.50
C GLY A 109 18.73 -23.38 -20.71
N MET A 110 18.87 -22.77 -21.89
CA MET A 110 19.26 -23.47 -23.14
C MET A 110 20.76 -23.42 -23.47
N ASP A 111 21.60 -22.80 -22.63
CA ASP A 111 23.05 -22.68 -22.85
C ASP A 111 23.85 -23.98 -22.62
N GLY A 112 23.17 -25.11 -22.42
CA GLY A 112 23.78 -26.44 -22.33
C GLY A 112 24.54 -26.68 -21.02
N THR A 113 24.54 -25.72 -20.10
CA THR A 113 24.78 -26.04 -18.70
C THR A 113 23.46 -26.53 -18.13
N ASN A 114 23.43 -27.74 -17.58
CA ASN A 114 22.32 -28.16 -16.72
C ASN A 114 22.31 -27.20 -15.52
N LEU A 115 21.69 -26.03 -15.65
CA LEU A 115 21.14 -25.35 -14.49
C LEU A 115 19.93 -26.18 -14.11
N ASP A 116 20.12 -27.05 -13.11
CA ASP A 116 19.07 -27.29 -12.14
C ASP A 116 18.55 -25.91 -11.74
N ILE A 117 17.44 -25.46 -12.35
CA ILE A 117 16.70 -24.30 -11.88
C ILE A 117 16.13 -24.74 -10.54
N LYS A 118 16.97 -24.66 -9.51
CA LYS A 118 16.51 -24.44 -8.16
C LYS A 118 15.74 -23.14 -8.28
N VAL A 119 14.42 -23.23 -8.22
CA VAL A 119 13.62 -22.12 -7.70
C VAL A 119 14.26 -21.84 -6.35
N GLU A 120 15.12 -20.82 -6.28
CA GLU A 120 15.66 -20.36 -5.02
C GLU A 120 14.44 -19.83 -4.25
N GLU A 121 13.91 -20.65 -3.35
CA GLU A 121 13.07 -20.18 -2.27
C GLU A 121 13.87 -19.09 -1.55
N ASP A 122 13.23 -17.93 -1.36
CA ASP A 122 13.68 -16.75 -0.63
C ASP A 122 14.55 -15.74 -1.41
N GLU A 123 14.01 -15.20 -2.50
CA GLU A 123 14.43 -13.88 -2.98
C GLU A 123 14.02 -12.83 -1.90
N TRP A 124 14.98 -12.45 -1.05
CA TRP A 124 14.73 -11.50 0.04
C TRP A 124 14.51 -10.09 -0.52
N GLU A 125 13.37 -9.48 -0.23
CA GLU A 125 13.09 -8.09 -0.57
C GLU A 125 13.87 -7.15 0.37
N GLU A 126 14.82 -6.39 -0.18
CA GLU A 126 15.54 -5.35 0.58
C GLU A 126 14.62 -4.15 0.84
N THR A 127 14.25 -3.93 2.11
CA THR A 127 13.46 -2.77 2.52
C THR A 127 14.33 -1.71 3.20
N THR A 128 14.26 -0.48 2.70
CA THR A 128 14.88 0.68 3.37
C THR A 128 13.94 1.26 4.42
N VAL A 129 14.44 1.44 5.64
CA VAL A 129 13.69 1.97 6.80
C VAL A 129 14.39 3.21 7.34
N VAL A 130 13.61 4.25 7.67
CA VAL A 130 14.12 5.39 8.45
C VAL A 130 14.06 5.07 9.95
N VAL A 131 15.21 5.13 10.63
CA VAL A 131 15.28 4.87 12.07
C VAL A 131 15.40 6.17 12.84
N GLU A 132 14.48 6.41 13.77
CA GLU A 132 14.53 7.52 14.73
C GLU A 132 15.01 7.00 16.09
N LEU A 133 16.22 7.38 16.49
CA LEU A 133 16.80 6.99 17.78
C LEU A 133 16.50 8.03 18.84
N VAL A 134 15.75 7.64 19.87
CA VAL A 134 15.35 8.50 20.98
C VAL A 134 16.19 8.18 22.23
N GLY A 135 16.93 9.18 22.71
CA GLY A 135 17.70 9.10 23.95
C GLY A 135 19.03 9.86 23.87
N VAL A 136 19.85 9.72 24.91
CA VAL A 136 21.21 10.29 24.93
C VAL A 136 22.16 9.35 24.18
N LEU A 137 22.66 9.85 23.04
CA LEU A 137 23.63 9.16 22.17
C LEU A 137 24.98 9.86 22.23
N ASP A 138 26.05 9.08 22.43
CA ASP A 138 27.39 9.54 22.11
C ASP A 138 27.61 9.40 20.60
N THR A 139 27.50 10.53 19.90
CA THR A 139 27.62 10.59 18.44
C THR A 139 28.91 10.00 17.90
N THR A 140 30.03 10.08 18.64
CA THR A 140 31.33 9.54 18.19
C THR A 140 31.31 8.02 18.24
N SER A 141 30.96 7.46 19.39
CA SER A 141 30.86 6.00 19.58
C SER A 141 29.80 5.36 18.68
N THR A 142 28.64 6.02 18.53
CA THR A 142 27.56 5.58 17.63
C THR A 142 28.03 5.55 16.17
N ARG A 143 28.69 6.62 15.69
CA ARG A 143 29.22 6.68 14.32
C ARG A 143 30.26 5.58 14.07
N MET A 144 31.19 5.39 15.00
CA MET A 144 32.22 4.35 14.89
C MET A 144 31.60 2.96 14.84
N ALA A 145 30.62 2.68 15.69
CA ALA A 145 29.91 1.40 15.71
C ALA A 145 29.19 1.11 14.38
N ILE A 146 28.53 2.11 13.80
CA ILE A 146 27.85 1.97 12.50
C ILE A 146 28.88 1.73 11.39
N GLN A 147 29.96 2.52 11.34
CA GLN A 147 31.01 2.39 10.32
C GLN A 147 31.76 1.05 10.40
N SER A 148 31.90 0.49 11.60
CA SER A 148 32.52 -0.82 11.80
C SER A 148 31.54 -1.99 11.64
N GLY A 149 30.29 -1.75 11.24
CA GLY A 149 29.25 -2.77 11.14
C GLY A 149 28.81 -3.37 12.48
N ASN A 150 29.15 -2.74 13.61
CA ASN A 150 28.74 -3.13 14.96
C ASN A 150 27.34 -2.56 15.28
N CYS A 151 26.39 -2.83 14.40
CA CYS A 151 24.99 -2.48 14.56
C CYS A 151 24.10 -3.55 13.94
N ALA A 152 22.96 -3.84 14.56
CA ALA A 152 22.01 -4.83 14.06
C ALA A 152 20.60 -4.51 14.50
N VAL A 153 19.63 -4.73 13.61
CA VAL A 153 18.22 -4.84 13.97
C VAL A 153 17.93 -6.31 14.27
N ARG A 154 17.40 -6.58 15.46
CA ARG A 154 17.00 -7.90 15.93
C ARG A 154 15.49 -7.96 16.00
N ARG A 155 14.92 -9.13 15.76
CA ARG A 155 13.46 -9.35 15.80
C ARG A 155 12.70 -8.38 14.88
N ALA A 156 13.27 -8.06 13.71
CA ALA A 156 12.71 -7.11 12.76
C ALA A 156 11.26 -7.47 12.37
N ASN A 157 10.97 -8.76 12.23
CA ASN A 157 9.64 -9.28 11.86
C ASN A 157 8.64 -9.34 13.03
N THR A 158 8.91 -8.62 14.12
CA THR A 158 8.02 -8.57 15.29
C THR A 158 7.58 -7.14 15.55
N GLU A 159 6.50 -6.95 16.29
CA GLU A 159 6.00 -5.62 16.69
C GLU A 159 7.00 -4.85 17.57
N THR A 160 7.94 -5.56 18.21
CA THR A 160 8.93 -5.01 19.15
C THR A 160 10.36 -5.36 18.71
N PRO A 161 10.84 -4.79 17.59
CA PRO A 161 12.22 -4.98 17.16
C PRO A 161 13.19 -4.35 18.18
N LEU A 162 14.41 -4.86 18.21
CA LEU A 162 15.49 -4.28 19.02
C LEU A 162 16.59 -3.78 18.10
N ILE A 163 17.10 -2.58 18.37
CA ILE A 163 18.26 -2.04 17.65
C ILE A 163 19.46 -2.10 18.58
N GLN A 164 20.52 -2.76 18.14
CA GLN A 164 21.82 -2.75 18.79
C GLN A 164 22.74 -1.81 18.02
N ILE A 165 23.38 -0.87 18.72
CA ILE A 165 24.47 -0.04 18.16
C ILE A 165 25.60 -0.02 19.19
N GLY A 166 26.68 -0.71 18.87
CA GLY A 166 27.74 -1.00 19.83
C GLY A 166 27.19 -1.71 21.07
N ASN A 167 27.41 -1.10 22.24
CA ASN A 167 26.94 -1.60 23.53
C ASN A 167 25.58 -1.02 23.95
N SER A 168 24.96 -0.18 23.11
CA SER A 168 23.64 0.39 23.39
C SER A 168 22.55 -0.45 22.73
N ILE A 169 21.49 -0.73 23.49
CA ILE A 169 20.29 -1.42 23.01
C ILE A 169 19.12 -0.43 23.03
N TYR A 170 18.29 -0.48 21.99
CA TYR A 170 17.10 0.34 21.85
C TYR A 170 15.90 -0.56 21.58
N ALA A 171 14.80 -0.31 22.28
CA ALA A 171 13.52 -0.96 22.02
C ALA A 171 12.78 -0.16 20.94
N GLY A 172 12.50 -0.83 19.83
CA GLY A 172 11.88 -0.25 18.65
C GLY A 172 10.37 -0.48 18.59
N ASN A 173 9.68 0.41 17.89
CA ASN A 173 8.29 0.27 17.48
C ASN A 173 8.14 0.70 16.02
N TRP A 174 7.47 -0.12 15.21
CA TRP A 174 7.20 0.17 13.82
C TRP A 174 6.07 1.19 13.68
N SER A 175 6.21 2.10 12.73
CA SER A 175 5.17 3.08 12.40
C SER A 175 5.06 3.23 10.88
N ALA A 176 3.84 3.11 10.37
CA ALA A 176 3.52 3.49 9.01
C ALA A 176 3.30 5.00 8.95
N VAL A 177 3.89 5.67 7.95
CA VAL A 177 3.70 7.10 7.74
C VAL A 177 2.66 7.35 6.65
N VAL A 178 1.89 8.43 6.76
CA VAL A 178 1.05 8.91 5.66
C VAL A 178 1.98 9.63 4.67
N GLY A 179 2.49 8.91 3.68
CA GLY A 179 3.40 9.43 2.66
C GLY A 179 4.65 8.56 2.48
N SER A 180 5.74 9.15 2.00
CA SER A 180 7.03 8.48 1.86
C SER A 180 8.17 9.45 2.22
N ASP A 181 9.10 8.99 3.05
CA ASP A 181 10.33 9.71 3.37
C ASP A 181 11.30 9.56 2.19
N LEU A 182 11.59 10.65 1.47
CA LEU A 182 12.55 10.66 0.37
C LEU A 182 13.98 10.80 0.93
N ILE A 183 14.85 9.84 0.59
CA ILE A 183 16.23 9.78 1.06
C ILE A 183 17.15 10.28 -0.05
N PHE A 184 18.01 11.25 0.28
CA PHE A 184 18.98 11.83 -0.63
C PHE A 184 20.40 11.59 -0.12
N GLU A 185 21.31 11.27 -1.04
CA GLU A 185 22.75 11.17 -0.78
C GLU A 185 23.46 12.43 -1.31
N GLN A 186 24.42 12.95 -0.55
CA GLN A 186 25.29 14.02 -1.03
C GLN A 186 26.43 13.43 -1.87
N LYS A 187 26.44 13.69 -3.18
CA LYS A 187 27.53 13.35 -4.10
C LYS A 187 27.95 14.60 -4.86
N ASN A 188 29.27 14.86 -4.92
CA ASN A 188 29.83 16.03 -5.62
C ASN A 188 29.18 17.37 -5.22
N ASN A 189 28.90 17.53 -3.92
CA ASN A 189 28.24 18.72 -3.37
C ASN A 189 26.81 18.99 -3.91
N GLN A 190 26.15 17.97 -4.46
CA GLN A 190 24.74 17.99 -4.85
C GLN A 190 23.98 16.87 -4.15
N LEU A 191 22.68 17.09 -3.89
CA LEU A 191 21.79 16.07 -3.37
C LEU A 191 21.24 15.24 -4.53
N GLN A 192 21.51 13.93 -4.51
CA GLN A 192 20.98 12.97 -5.46
C GLN A 192 19.95 12.08 -4.76
N PHE A 193 18.79 11.89 -5.37
CA PHE A 193 17.78 10.96 -4.86
C PHE A 193 18.38 9.53 -4.80
N SER A 194 18.22 8.87 -3.65
CA SER A 194 18.70 7.51 -3.40
C SER A 194 17.52 6.54 -3.38
N THR A 195 16.57 6.71 -2.46
CA THR A 195 15.41 5.83 -2.32
C THR A 195 14.28 6.51 -1.55
N ALA A 196 13.13 5.85 -1.42
CA ALA A 196 12.01 6.30 -0.60
C ALA A 196 11.65 5.22 0.42
N SER A 197 11.33 5.64 1.65
CA SER A 197 10.88 4.74 2.71
C SER A 197 9.44 5.03 3.10
N GLN A 198 8.61 4.00 3.15
CA GLN A 198 7.22 4.08 3.65
C GLN A 198 7.10 3.66 5.11
N THR A 199 8.20 3.20 5.71
CA THR A 199 8.22 2.58 7.04
C THR A 199 9.26 3.28 7.91
N ARG A 200 8.82 3.73 9.08
CA ARG A 200 9.71 4.33 10.10
C ARG A 200 9.78 3.44 11.32
N LEU A 201 10.97 3.33 11.89
CA LEU A 201 11.24 2.63 13.14
C LEU A 201 11.67 3.63 14.21
N THR A 202 10.81 3.85 15.21
CA THR A 202 11.18 4.67 16.38
C THR A 202 11.78 3.76 17.44
N ALA A 203 12.99 4.05 17.92
CA ALA A 203 13.65 3.22 18.92
C ALA A 203 14.16 4.02 20.12
N VAL A 204 13.70 3.64 21.30
CA VAL A 204 14.02 4.29 22.58
C VAL A 204 15.12 3.51 23.29
N LYS A 205 16.13 4.20 23.82
CA LYS A 205 17.24 3.56 24.54
C LYS A 205 16.72 2.74 25.72
N ALA A 206 17.02 1.44 25.73
CA ALA A 206 16.68 0.56 26.83
C ALA A 206 17.57 0.90 28.03
N LEU A 207 16.96 1.28 29.15
CA LEU A 207 17.66 1.45 30.42
C LEU A 207 17.81 0.06 31.04
N VAL A 208 19.04 -0.44 31.11
CA VAL A 208 19.35 -1.59 31.96
C VAL A 208 19.42 -1.05 33.39
N THR A 209 18.30 -1.11 34.11
CA THR A 209 18.33 -0.92 35.56
C THR A 209 19.06 -2.12 36.15
N VAL A 210 20.25 -1.90 36.68
CA VAL A 210 20.92 -2.88 37.53
C VAL A 210 20.11 -2.93 38.82
N ASP A 211 19.45 -4.04 39.11
CA ASP A 211 18.80 -4.25 40.40
C ASP A 211 19.90 -4.28 41.48
N GLU A 212 20.08 -3.19 42.22
CA GLU A 212 21.05 -3.10 43.32
C GLU A 212 20.61 -3.86 44.59
N THR A 213 19.63 -4.77 44.51
CA THR A 213 19.03 -5.43 45.67
C THR A 213 19.68 -6.75 46.10
N VAL A 214 20.82 -7.14 45.54
CA VAL A 214 21.62 -8.25 46.10
C VAL A 214 23.00 -7.73 46.53
N LYS A 215 23.03 -7.04 47.68
CA LYS A 215 24.23 -6.92 48.50
C LYS A 215 24.20 -8.05 49.54
N ASN A 216 25.19 -8.93 49.42
CA ASN A 216 25.72 -9.96 50.34
C ASN A 216 24.98 -10.21 51.66
#